data_AF-A0A356CLM7-F1
#
_entry.id   AF-A0A356CLM7-F1
#
_cell.length_a   1.000
_cell.length_b   1.000
_cell.length_c   1.000
_cell.angle_alpha   90.00
_cell.angle_beta   90.00
_cell.angle_gamma   90.00
#
_symmetry.space_group_name_H-M   'P 1'
#
loop_
_entity.id
_entity.type
_entity.pdbx_description
1 polymer ?
#
loop_
_entity_poly.entity_id
_entity_poly.type
_entity_poly.pdbx_seq_one_letter_code
_entity_poly.pdbx_strand_id
1 'polypeptide(L)' 'MNRALAPDVESVFLTPAEPFSYLSSSLVREISSLDGDVSNFVPTNVVNALANKFAAQ' A
#
# COMPACT_ATOMS: atom_id res chain seq x y z
N MET A 1 15.42 16.66 3.39
CA MET A 1 14.63 17.62 2.58
C MET A 1 13.54 18.29 3.38
N ASN A 2 12.59 17.57 3.96
CA ASN A 2 11.43 18.18 4.65
C ASN A 2 11.82 19.22 5.72
N ARG A 3 12.81 18.93 6.56
CA ARG A 3 13.31 19.89 7.56
C ARG A 3 13.87 21.21 6.99
N ALA A 4 14.36 21.20 5.75
CA ALA A 4 14.84 22.43 5.08
C ALA A 4 13.71 23.21 4.40
N LEU A 5 12.61 22.53 4.04
CA LEU A 5 11.47 23.11 3.33
C LEU A 5 10.37 23.59 4.29
N ALA A 6 10.21 22.92 5.44
CA ALA A 6 9.23 23.23 6.49
C ALA A 6 9.87 23.01 7.88
N PRO A 7 10.60 24.01 8.42
CA PRO A 7 11.36 23.89 9.66
C PRO A 7 10.49 23.72 10.92
N ASP A 8 9.21 24.07 10.83
CA ASP A 8 8.19 23.97 11.88
C ASP A 8 7.50 22.59 11.93
N VAL A 9 7.78 21.71 10.96
CA VAL A 9 7.19 20.37 10.86
C VAL A 9 8.20 19.31 11.30
N GLU A 10 7.79 18.48 12.26
CA GLU A 10 8.53 17.31 12.71
C GLU A 10 8.02 16.02 12.07
N SER A 11 8.94 15.17 11.63
CA SER A 11 8.62 13.85 11.07
C SER A 11 8.83 12.77 12.12
N VAL A 12 7.74 12.12 12.53
CA VAL A 12 7.79 11.01 13.49
C VAL A 12 7.72 9.69 12.74
N PHE A 13 8.64 8.77 13.04
CA PHE A 13 8.66 7.42 12.46
C PHE A 13 8.12 6.42 13.46
N LEU A 14 7.17 5.60 13.01
CA LEU A 14 6.58 4.51 13.79
C LEU A 14 6.85 3.19 13.09
N THR A 15 7.21 2.17 13.87
CA THR A 15 7.39 0.81 13.37
C THR A 15 6.02 0.17 13.15
N PRO A 16 5.77 -0.45 11.98
CA PRO A 16 4.53 -1.20 11.77
C PRO A 16 4.48 -2.41 12.72
N ALA A 17 3.28 -2.92 12.98
CA ALA A 17 3.14 -4.21 13.65
C ALA A 17 3.80 -5.32 12.79
N GLU A 18 4.36 -6.34 13.45
CA GLU A 18 5.05 -7.47 12.82
C GLU A 18 4.33 -8.03 11.57
N PRO A 19 3.01 -8.30 11.57
CA PRO A 19 2.32 -8.86 10.40
C PRO A 19 2.22 -7.91 9.19
N PHE A 20 2.59 -6.63 9.33
CA PHE A 20 2.56 -5.66 8.23
C PHE A 20 3.95 -5.24 7.76
N SER A 21 5.01 -5.74 8.40
CA SER A 21 6.41 -5.37 8.09
C SER A 21 6.85 -5.74 6.67
N TYR A 22 6.24 -6.78 6.07
CA TYR A 22 6.56 -7.28 4.73
C TYR A 22 5.66 -6.69 3.62
N LEU A 23 4.68 -5.87 3.98
CA LEU A 23 3.64 -5.43 3.07
C LEU A 23 4.10 -4.21 2.27
N SER A 24 4.06 -4.30 0.93
CA SER A 24 4.37 -3.18 0.04
C SER A 24 3.27 -2.98 -1.00
N SER A 25 2.97 -1.72 -1.31
CA SER A 25 1.98 -1.39 -2.36
C SER A 25 2.39 -1.89 -3.74
N SER A 26 3.69 -1.95 -4.02
CA SER A 26 4.21 -2.47 -5.29
C SER A 26 3.85 -3.95 -5.44
N LEU A 27 4.16 -4.77 -4.41
CA LEU A 27 3.88 -6.19 -4.42
C LEU A 27 2.37 -6.49 -4.52
N VAL A 28 1.54 -5.79 -3.76
CA VAL A 28 0.07 -5.98 -3.82
C VAL A 28 -0.48 -5.68 -5.22
N ARG A 29 0.00 -4.60 -5.85
CA ARG A 29 -0.43 -4.21 -7.21
C ARG A 29 0.05 -5.22 -8.25
N GLU A 30 1.27 -5.73 -8.11
CA GLU A 30 1.84 -6.75 -8.99
C GLU A 30 1.04 -8.05 -8.93
N ILE A 31 0.78 -8.58 -7.73
CA ILE A 31 -0.04 -9.78 -7.54
C ILE A 31 -1.44 -9.58 -8.14
N SER A 32 -2.07 -8.43 -7.88
CA SER A 32 -3.41 -8.13 -8.42
C SER A 32 -3.43 -8.02 -9.95
N SER A 33 -2.35 -7.53 -10.56
CA SER A 33 -2.24 -7.43 -12.03
C SER A 33 -2.03 -8.78 -12.72
N LEU A 34 -1.70 -9.82 -11.96
CA LEU A 34 -1.52 -11.20 -12.41
C LEU A 34 -2.71 -12.09 -11.99
N ASP A 35 -3.88 -11.50 -11.77
CA ASP A 35 -5.11 -12.16 -11.29
C ASP A 35 -4.96 -12.89 -9.94
N GLY A 36 -3.96 -12.53 -9.13
CA GLY A 36 -3.75 -13.07 -7.80
C GLY A 36 -4.68 -12.45 -6.75
N ASP A 37 -5.13 -13.27 -5.79
CA ASP A 37 -5.95 -12.79 -4.67
C ASP A 37 -5.12 -12.05 -3.62
N VAL A 38 -5.57 -10.83 -3.28
CA VAL A 38 -4.94 -9.97 -2.26
C VAL A 38 -5.86 -9.64 -1.09
N SER A 39 -7.00 -10.33 -0.96
CA SER A 39 -8.03 -10.08 0.06
C SER A 39 -7.52 -10.13 1.51
N ASN A 40 -6.47 -10.90 1.77
CA ASN A 40 -5.84 -10.99 3.10
C ASN A 40 -4.86 -9.85 3.41
N PHE A 41 -4.47 -9.06 2.41
CA PHE A 41 -3.43 -8.02 2.54
C PHE A 41 -4.00 -6.61 2.50
N VAL A 42 -5.22 -6.43 2.03
CA VAL A 42 -5.86 -5.12 1.93
C VAL A 42 -7.35 -5.18 2.32
N PRO A 43 -7.93 -4.06 2.79
CA PRO A 43 -9.35 -4.01 3.09
C PRO A 43 -10.22 -4.18 1.83
N THR A 44 -11.47 -4.62 2.01
CA THR A 44 -12.41 -4.96 0.92
C THR A 44 -12.61 -3.84 -0.11
N ASN A 45 -12.64 -2.58 0.32
CA ASN A 45 -12.78 -1.44 -0.60
C ASN A 45 -11.58 -1.33 -1.56
N VAL A 46 -10.39 -1.72 -1.12
CA VAL A 46 -9.17 -1.73 -1.95
C VAL A 46 -9.18 -2.93 -2.89
N VAL A 47 -9.63 -4.11 -2.45
CA VAL A 47 -9.81 -5.28 -3.33
C VAL A 47 -10.69 -4.93 -4.53
N ASN A 48 -11.85 -4.32 -4.27
CA ASN A 48 -12.78 -3.90 -5.32
C ASN A 48 -12.15 -2.86 -6.26
N ALA A 49 -11.40 -1.91 -5.72
CA ALA A 49 -10.70 -0.90 -6.52
C ALA A 49 -9.60 -1.51 -7.41
N LEU A 50 -8.86 -2.50 -6.90
CA LEU A 50 -7.84 -3.22 -7.66
C LEU A 50 -8.47 -4.08 -8.77
N ALA A 51 -9.54 -4.81 -8.47
CA ALA A 51 -10.30 -5.56 -9.46
C ALA A 51 -10.79 -4.66 -10.60
N ASN A 52 -11.41 -3.51 -10.27
CA ASN A 52 -11.87 -2.56 -11.29
C ASN A 52 -10.71 -1.96 -12.12
N LYS A 53 -9.54 -1.78 -11.51
CA LYS A 53 -8.37 -1.21 -12.18
C LYS A 53 -7.77 -2.16 -13.21
N PHE A 54 -7.73 -3.46 -12.92
CA PHE A 54 -7.09 -4.47 -13.76
C PHE A 54 -8.08 -5.25 -14.65
N ALA A 55 -9.39 -5.15 -14.41
CA ALA A 55 -10.42 -5.76 -15.28
C ALA A 55 -10.51 -5.16 -16.70
N ALA A 56 -9.87 -4.01 -16.95
CA ALA A 56 -9.86 -3.33 -18.25
C ALA A 56 -8.54 -3.53 -19.03
N GLN A 57 -7.72 -4.52 -18.63
CA GLN A 57 -6.45 -4.85 -19.27
C GLN A 57 -6.59 -6.04 -20.22
#